data_AF-A0A1C6U5M1-F1
#
_entry.id   AF-A0A1C6U5M1-F1
#
_cell.length_a   1.000
_cell.length_b   1.000
_cell.length_c   1.000
_cell.angle_alpha   90.00
_cell.angle_beta   90.00
_cell.angle_gamma   90.00
#
_symmetry.space_group_name_H-M   'P 1'
#
loop_
_entity.id
_entity.type
_entity.pdbx_description
1 polymer ?
#
loop_
_entity_poly.entity_id
_entity_poly.type
_entity_poly.pdbx_seq_one_letter_code
_entity_poly.pdbx_strand_id
1 'polypeptide(L)'
;MFRRTPQGTRRLGAISLAASTLLLLTTVAGAPASAAAVEEAADPGYVIPGVDEISMSSNFRTIANLPKSGAFGAESAYNTDIAFQGNYAFVGNYDGFTTYDISKPRNPKVVSQVVCPGAQNDITIYGNLLFLSVDSSRNDDSCNSVAQSASIKSSWEGIRIFDVSNKVSPTYVKAIETDCGSHTHTLVPAKTKDKVYVYVQSYSPNANFPDCQPPHDKLSIIEVPLNDPTNASVVATPNLFPDTLGATSTSGCHDVTVYAELDLAAGACMGDGVLMDISDRTNPVVLSRVRDTNFAFWHSATFNNNGKKVIFTDELGGGGAATCNPTIGPKRGANALFDIEGAGADRKLVFKSYFKIPRENKSTENCVAHNGSLIPAMGRDIMVQAWYQGGISVFDFTDSSNPKEIGFWERGPLSDARLVLGGSWSAYYHNGFIYSSDIQKGFDVLKIADGRTNNAEAVVVANESNVQSQVSFPDCTQVLTTRVNSGLNIKSGTTCLDRATVNGTIKVHPGASLIVYKGEINGEVNANGAELVSLFESTVNGGVKAVGAKTTIKNTTVTGKIKLS
;
A
#
# COMPACT_ATOMS: atom_id res chain seq x y z
N MET A 1 23.30 56.97 36.01
CA MET A 1 23.17 57.78 37.23
C MET A 1 21.69 57.83 37.59
N PHE A 2 21.30 57.66 38.86
CA PHE A 2 19.88 57.64 39.35
C PHE A 2 18.94 56.58 38.72
N ARG A 3 17.72 56.39 39.22
CA ARG A 3 17.31 55.85 40.56
C ARG A 3 15.79 55.61 40.56
N ARG A 4 15.35 54.41 41.00
CA ARG A 4 14.14 54.08 41.77
C ARG A 4 12.73 54.62 41.40
N THR A 5 11.80 53.67 41.35
CA THR A 5 10.35 53.75 41.69
C THR A 5 10.08 54.25 43.14
N PRO A 6 8.86 54.71 43.49
CA PRO A 6 7.67 53.87 43.77
C PRO A 6 6.57 54.07 42.69
N GLN A 7 5.26 53.77 42.81
CA GLN A 7 4.33 53.17 43.83
C GLN A 7 3.29 52.32 43.03
N GLY A 8 2.21 51.65 43.51
CA GLY A 8 1.45 51.57 44.77
C GLY A 8 0.15 52.40 44.70
N THR A 9 -1.05 51.80 44.62
CA THR A 9 -1.78 51.13 45.73
C THR A 9 -2.98 50.28 45.25
N ARG A 10 -3.52 49.39 46.11
CA ARG A 10 -4.74 48.58 45.90
C ARG A 10 -6.00 49.23 46.48
N ARG A 11 -7.18 48.91 45.94
CA ARG A 11 -8.46 48.78 46.70
C ARG A 11 -9.30 47.60 46.19
N LEU A 12 -10.23 47.12 47.02
CA LEU A 12 -11.13 45.98 46.76
C LEU A 12 -12.60 46.44 46.72
N GLY A 13 -13.48 45.58 46.19
CA GLY A 13 -14.95 45.67 46.33
C GLY A 13 -15.67 46.17 45.06
N ALA A 14 -16.88 45.69 44.73
CA ALA A 14 -17.71 44.68 45.38
C ALA A 14 -18.65 43.96 44.37
N ILE A 15 -19.42 42.97 44.83
CA ILE A 15 -20.27 42.07 44.02
C ILE A 15 -21.74 42.52 44.07
N SER A 16 -22.44 42.56 42.93
CA SER A 16 -23.86 42.17 42.71
C SER A 16 -24.18 42.28 41.20
N LEU A 17 -24.71 41.30 40.44
CA LEU A 17 -25.91 40.43 40.51
C LEU A 17 -27.18 41.02 39.85
N ALA A 18 -27.73 40.26 38.88
CA ALA A 18 -29.07 40.36 38.25
C ALA A 18 -29.38 41.59 37.36
N ALA A 19 -30.21 41.52 36.29
CA ALA A 19 -30.68 40.39 35.48
C ALA A 19 -31.37 40.88 34.16
N SER A 20 -31.77 39.92 33.30
CA SER A 20 -32.91 39.98 32.34
C SER A 20 -32.76 40.70 30.98
N THR A 21 -32.62 39.87 29.94
CA THR A 21 -33.37 39.87 28.65
C THR A 21 -33.55 41.14 27.83
N LEU A 22 -33.12 41.09 26.56
CA LEU A 22 -33.81 41.73 25.44
C LEU A 22 -33.78 40.83 24.19
N LEU A 23 -34.82 40.88 23.36
CA LEU A 23 -34.92 40.12 22.10
C LEU A 23 -34.06 40.76 21.00
N LEU A 24 -33.55 39.95 20.07
CA LEU A 24 -33.17 40.42 18.73
C LEU A 24 -33.40 39.32 17.67
N LEU A 25 -33.77 39.75 16.47
CA LEU A 25 -34.47 38.95 15.46
C LEU A 25 -33.60 37.92 14.73
N THR A 26 -34.26 36.89 14.21
CA THR A 26 -33.71 35.92 13.26
C THR A 26 -33.34 36.55 11.91
N THR A 27 -32.13 36.31 11.43
CA THR A 27 -31.80 36.29 10.00
C THR A 27 -31.24 34.93 9.63
N VAL A 28 -31.89 34.24 8.69
CA VAL A 28 -31.50 32.89 8.27
C VAL A 28 -30.41 32.99 7.20
N ALA A 29 -29.15 33.03 7.64
CA ALA A 29 -28.03 32.67 6.79
C ALA A 29 -27.90 31.14 6.80
N GLY A 30 -28.28 30.49 5.68
CA GLY A 30 -28.15 29.04 5.55
C GLY A 30 -26.67 28.64 5.51
N ALA A 31 -26.16 28.07 6.59
CA ALA A 31 -24.90 27.34 6.55
C ALA A 31 -25.04 26.17 5.54
N PRO A 32 -23.99 25.85 4.76
CA PRO A 32 -23.99 24.61 3.98
C PRO A 32 -24.19 23.44 4.94
N ALA A 33 -25.05 22.51 4.58
CA ALA A 33 -25.29 21.33 5.40
C ALA A 33 -24.00 20.50 5.46
N SER A 34 -23.29 20.56 6.59
CA SER A 34 -22.20 19.62 6.87
C SER A 34 -22.75 18.21 6.73
N ALA A 35 -22.20 17.44 5.79
CA ALA A 35 -22.43 16.00 5.76
C ALA A 35 -21.97 15.45 7.10
N ALA A 36 -22.91 14.93 7.90
CA ALA A 36 -22.57 14.25 9.14
C ALA A 36 -21.82 12.98 8.75
N ALA A 37 -20.50 12.98 8.94
CA ALA A 37 -19.68 11.78 8.76
C ALA A 37 -20.27 10.68 9.65
N VAL A 38 -20.64 9.55 9.03
CA VAL A 38 -21.08 8.38 9.77
C VAL A 38 -19.85 7.77 10.40
N GLU A 39 -19.65 8.03 11.69
CA GLU A 39 -18.57 7.37 12.44
C GLU A 39 -18.91 5.87 12.51
N GLU A 40 -18.16 5.04 11.77
CA GLU A 40 -18.26 3.59 11.84
C GLU A 40 -17.71 3.16 13.22
N ALA A 41 -18.62 3.07 14.19
CA ALA A 41 -18.33 2.60 15.53
C ALA A 41 -17.91 1.12 15.50
N ALA A 42 -17.16 0.68 16.52
CA ALA A 42 -16.84 -0.72 16.71
C ALA A 42 -18.12 -1.58 16.74
N ASP A 43 -18.09 -2.74 16.09
CA ASP A 43 -19.22 -3.66 16.04
C ASP A 43 -19.54 -4.18 17.46
N PRO A 44 -20.71 -3.83 18.05
CA PRO A 44 -21.07 -4.26 19.40
C PRO A 44 -21.39 -5.76 19.47
N GLY A 45 -21.44 -6.46 18.34
CA GLY A 45 -21.49 -7.92 18.26
C GLY A 45 -20.12 -8.60 18.14
N TYR A 46 -19.01 -7.85 18.01
CA TYR A 46 -17.68 -8.45 17.89
C TYR A 46 -17.21 -9.08 19.20
N VAL A 47 -16.66 -10.29 19.11
CA VAL A 47 -16.05 -11.00 20.23
C VAL A 47 -14.56 -11.12 19.93
N ILE A 48 -13.74 -10.51 20.78
CA ILE A 48 -12.29 -10.53 20.62
C ILE A 48 -11.77 -11.98 20.80
N PRO A 49 -11.06 -12.55 19.81
CA PRO A 49 -10.65 -13.95 19.82
C PRO A 49 -9.75 -14.37 21.01
N GLY A 50 -9.72 -15.66 21.27
CA GLY A 50 -8.73 -16.31 22.14
C GLY A 50 -7.30 -16.27 21.55
N VAL A 51 -6.32 -16.67 22.34
CA VAL A 51 -4.92 -16.76 21.88
C VAL A 51 -4.82 -17.69 20.68
N ASP A 52 -4.18 -17.20 19.60
CA ASP A 52 -4.05 -17.87 18.29
C ASP A 52 -5.36 -18.22 17.55
N GLU A 53 -6.54 -17.88 18.09
CA GLU A 53 -7.83 -18.17 17.47
C GLU A 53 -8.07 -17.31 16.21
N ILE A 54 -8.48 -17.95 15.11
CA ILE A 54 -8.76 -17.25 13.85
C ILE A 54 -10.20 -16.77 13.82
N SER A 55 -10.38 -15.45 13.75
CA SER A 55 -11.67 -14.77 13.55
C SER A 55 -11.73 -14.25 12.11
N MET A 56 -12.84 -14.46 11.41
CA MET A 56 -12.98 -14.01 10.01
C MET A 56 -14.44 -13.87 9.58
N SER A 57 -14.71 -12.96 8.65
CA SER A 57 -16.03 -12.80 8.04
C SER A 57 -16.42 -14.01 7.19
N SER A 58 -17.73 -14.24 7.02
CA SER A 58 -18.26 -15.45 6.37
C SER A 58 -17.84 -15.64 4.90
N ASN A 59 -17.38 -14.57 4.24
CA ASN A 59 -16.82 -14.55 2.88
C ASN A 59 -15.28 -14.76 2.83
N PHE A 60 -14.56 -14.83 3.95
CA PHE A 60 -13.11 -15.07 4.01
C PHE A 60 -12.75 -16.54 4.26
N ARG A 61 -11.61 -17.00 3.75
CA ARG A 61 -11.06 -18.35 4.03
C ARG A 61 -9.54 -18.33 4.09
N THR A 62 -8.96 -18.96 5.12
CA THR A 62 -7.56 -19.42 5.09
C THR A 62 -7.39 -20.51 4.02
N ILE A 63 -6.33 -20.42 3.23
CA ILE A 63 -6.01 -21.34 2.13
C ILE A 63 -4.74 -22.14 2.44
N ALA A 64 -3.72 -21.48 3.02
CA ALA A 64 -2.51 -22.10 3.58
C ALA A 64 -1.88 -21.15 4.63
N ASN A 65 -1.10 -21.70 5.54
CA ASN A 65 -0.20 -20.97 6.45
C ASN A 65 1.16 -21.69 6.45
N LEU A 66 2.25 -20.96 6.26
CA LEU A 66 3.63 -21.47 6.35
C LEU A 66 4.35 -20.74 7.49
N PRO A 67 4.47 -21.33 8.69
CA PRO A 67 5.17 -20.71 9.82
C PRO A 67 6.63 -20.35 9.51
N LYS A 68 7.15 -19.34 10.22
CA LYS A 68 8.59 -19.03 10.20
C LYS A 68 9.39 -20.27 10.59
N SER A 69 10.51 -20.49 9.90
CA SER A 69 11.34 -21.68 10.04
C SER A 69 12.78 -21.40 9.64
N GLY A 70 13.69 -22.36 9.91
CA GLY A 70 15.12 -22.19 9.63
C GLY A 70 15.73 -21.10 10.50
N ALA A 71 16.54 -20.23 9.91
CA ALA A 71 17.18 -19.12 10.61
C ALA A 71 16.15 -18.12 11.19
N PHE A 72 15.03 -17.92 10.50
CA PHE A 72 14.04 -16.89 10.86
C PHE A 72 13.01 -17.37 11.90
N GLY A 73 13.23 -18.53 12.53
CA GLY A 73 12.32 -19.09 13.55
C GLY A 73 12.32 -18.36 14.89
N ALA A 74 13.21 -17.39 15.11
CA ALA A 74 13.28 -16.62 16.36
C ALA A 74 12.15 -15.58 16.48
N GLU A 75 11.77 -15.23 17.72
CA GLU A 75 10.78 -14.17 17.97
C GLU A 75 11.26 -12.81 17.43
N SER A 76 12.57 -12.51 17.52
CA SER A 76 13.21 -11.28 17.03
C SER A 76 13.38 -11.22 15.50
N ALA A 77 13.26 -12.35 14.81
CA ALA A 77 13.38 -12.43 13.35
C ALA A 77 12.04 -12.05 12.71
N TYR A 78 11.63 -10.79 12.87
CA TYR A 78 10.36 -10.28 12.34
C TYR A 78 10.33 -10.41 10.81
N ASN A 79 9.26 -10.99 10.26
CA ASN A 79 8.98 -10.88 8.82
C ASN A 79 8.52 -9.46 8.49
N THR A 80 8.85 -9.02 7.28
CA THR A 80 8.50 -7.69 6.77
C THR A 80 7.88 -7.80 5.37
N ASP A 81 8.04 -6.84 4.46
CA ASP A 81 7.18 -6.71 3.29
C ASP A 81 7.38 -7.77 2.16
N ILE A 82 6.52 -7.75 1.14
CA ILE A 82 6.39 -8.76 0.09
C ILE A 82 6.49 -8.17 -1.32
N ALA A 83 7.38 -8.73 -2.14
CA ALA A 83 7.42 -8.51 -3.59
C ALA A 83 6.95 -9.76 -4.36
N PHE A 84 6.36 -9.61 -5.55
CA PHE A 84 5.87 -10.72 -6.38
C PHE A 84 6.50 -10.76 -7.77
N GLN A 85 6.80 -11.96 -8.26
CA GLN A 85 7.18 -12.22 -9.65
C GLN A 85 6.57 -13.53 -10.15
N GLY A 86 5.47 -13.42 -10.88
CA GLY A 86 4.71 -14.51 -11.48
C GLY A 86 4.20 -15.48 -10.42
N ASN A 87 4.85 -16.63 -10.37
CA ASN A 87 4.59 -17.71 -9.41
C ASN A 87 5.46 -17.65 -8.14
N TYR A 88 6.19 -16.56 -7.90
CA TYR A 88 7.03 -16.39 -6.72
C TYR A 88 6.62 -15.19 -5.88
N ALA A 89 6.75 -15.33 -4.56
CA ALA A 89 6.72 -14.23 -3.59
C ALA A 89 8.09 -14.18 -2.87
N PHE A 90 8.61 -12.97 -2.64
CA PHE A 90 9.83 -12.71 -1.89
C PHE A 90 9.42 -11.93 -0.66
N VAL A 91 9.73 -12.45 0.53
CA VAL A 91 9.29 -11.88 1.80
C VAL A 91 10.51 -11.49 2.62
N GLY A 92 10.55 -10.21 3.02
CA GLY A 92 11.59 -9.65 3.88
C GLY A 92 11.56 -10.23 5.29
N ASN A 93 12.70 -10.17 5.97
CA ASN A 93 12.84 -10.55 7.38
C ASN A 93 14.04 -9.84 7.99
N TYR A 94 14.00 -9.45 9.26
CA TYR A 94 15.10 -8.75 9.94
C TYR A 94 16.48 -9.48 9.83
N ASP A 95 16.47 -10.82 9.64
CA ASP A 95 17.66 -11.64 9.41
C ASP A 95 17.95 -12.00 7.93
N GLY A 96 17.12 -11.58 6.96
CA GLY A 96 17.36 -11.75 5.52
C GLY A 96 16.10 -11.74 4.66
N PHE A 97 15.93 -12.71 3.75
CA PHE A 97 14.66 -12.89 3.01
C PHE A 97 14.35 -14.36 2.65
N THR A 98 13.07 -14.66 2.40
CA THR A 98 12.60 -15.98 1.97
C THR A 98 11.91 -15.90 0.60
N THR A 99 12.26 -16.81 -0.31
CA THR A 99 11.56 -16.97 -1.60
C THR A 99 10.56 -18.12 -1.50
N TYR A 100 9.30 -17.87 -1.85
CA TYR A 100 8.22 -18.86 -1.89
C TYR A 100 7.73 -19.11 -3.32
N ASP A 101 7.57 -20.39 -3.70
CA ASP A 101 6.78 -20.83 -4.87
C ASP A 101 5.30 -20.83 -4.47
N ILE A 102 4.54 -19.96 -5.13
CA ILE A 102 3.09 -19.78 -4.97
C ILE A 102 2.31 -20.25 -6.21
N SER A 103 2.92 -21.01 -7.13
CA SER A 103 2.25 -21.62 -8.29
C SER A 103 1.06 -22.51 -7.92
N LYS A 104 1.03 -22.98 -6.67
CA LYS A 104 -0.06 -23.74 -6.05
C LYS A 104 -0.45 -23.07 -4.73
N PRO A 105 -1.35 -22.07 -4.70
CA PRO A 105 -1.68 -21.31 -3.49
C PRO A 105 -2.23 -22.14 -2.31
N ARG A 106 -2.70 -23.37 -2.56
CA ARG A 106 -3.11 -24.36 -1.53
C ARG A 106 -1.98 -25.20 -0.93
N ASN A 107 -0.77 -25.09 -1.48
CA ASN A 107 0.44 -25.80 -1.06
C ASN A 107 1.67 -25.03 -1.59
N PRO A 108 1.87 -23.76 -1.17
CA PRO A 108 3.05 -23.00 -1.52
C PRO A 108 4.28 -23.59 -0.80
N LYS A 109 5.49 -23.24 -1.25
CA LYS A 109 6.72 -23.83 -0.74
C LYS A 109 7.85 -22.83 -0.59
N VAL A 110 8.63 -22.92 0.47
CA VAL A 110 9.95 -22.28 0.53
C VAL A 110 10.85 -22.87 -0.57
N VAL A 111 11.48 -21.99 -1.35
CA VAL A 111 12.42 -22.32 -2.43
C VAL A 111 13.85 -22.04 -1.97
N SER A 112 14.05 -20.93 -1.26
CA SER A 112 15.31 -20.53 -0.64
C SER A 112 15.05 -19.62 0.57
N GLN A 113 15.97 -19.64 1.53
CA GLN A 113 16.05 -18.70 2.64
C GLN A 113 17.47 -18.14 2.65
N VAL A 114 17.59 -16.83 2.43
CA VAL A 114 18.88 -16.13 2.32
C VAL A 114 19.09 -15.36 3.61
N VAL A 115 20.01 -15.83 4.44
CA VAL A 115 20.40 -15.15 5.68
C VAL A 115 21.32 -13.99 5.32
N CYS A 116 20.88 -12.77 5.60
CA CYS A 116 21.63 -11.53 5.38
C CYS A 116 21.15 -10.47 6.39
N PRO A 117 21.59 -10.54 7.66
CA PRO A 117 21.01 -9.71 8.72
C PRO A 117 21.31 -8.23 8.52
N GLY A 118 20.32 -7.41 8.88
CA GLY A 118 20.34 -5.98 8.61
C GLY A 118 18.92 -5.43 8.47
N ALA A 119 18.11 -5.58 9.53
CA ALA A 119 16.79 -4.98 9.61
C ALA A 119 16.80 -3.51 9.12
N GLN A 120 15.77 -3.00 8.44
CA GLN A 120 14.44 -3.60 8.29
C GLN A 120 14.35 -4.77 7.31
N ASN A 121 15.20 -4.85 6.27
CA ASN A 121 15.16 -5.85 5.20
C ASN A 121 13.83 -5.88 4.41
N ASP A 122 13.17 -4.72 4.27
CA ASP A 122 12.10 -4.53 3.29
C ASP A 122 12.61 -4.63 1.84
N ILE A 123 11.73 -5.06 0.94
CA ILE A 123 12.12 -5.85 -0.23
C ILE A 123 11.36 -5.47 -1.50
N THR A 124 12.07 -5.34 -2.62
CA THR A 124 11.46 -5.18 -3.95
C THR A 124 12.20 -5.97 -5.03
N ILE A 125 11.57 -6.20 -6.18
CA ILE A 125 12.13 -6.93 -7.33
C ILE A 125 11.93 -6.17 -8.64
N TYR A 126 12.94 -6.18 -9.51
CA TYR A 126 12.89 -5.73 -10.89
C TYR A 126 13.57 -6.75 -11.81
N GLY A 127 12.80 -7.58 -12.50
CA GLY A 127 13.32 -8.67 -13.32
C GLY A 127 14.23 -9.61 -12.50
N ASN A 128 15.48 -9.78 -12.90
CA ASN A 128 16.40 -10.66 -12.17
C ASN A 128 17.01 -10.02 -10.91
N LEU A 129 16.77 -8.73 -10.63
CA LEU A 129 17.37 -8.03 -9.49
C LEU A 129 16.38 -7.91 -8.33
N LEU A 130 16.81 -8.26 -7.12
CA LEU A 130 16.12 -8.05 -5.87
C LEU A 130 16.88 -7.03 -5.03
N PHE A 131 16.15 -6.12 -4.40
CA PHE A 131 16.66 -5.01 -3.59
C PHE A 131 16.19 -5.20 -2.15
N LEU A 132 17.08 -4.93 -1.19
CA LEU A 132 16.87 -5.21 0.23
C LEU A 132 17.39 -4.04 1.08
N SER A 133 16.52 -3.47 1.91
CA SER A 133 16.80 -2.32 2.79
C SER A 133 17.58 -2.70 4.04
N VAL A 134 18.57 -1.88 4.43
CA VAL A 134 19.34 -2.04 5.68
C VAL A 134 19.34 -0.72 6.47
N ASP A 135 18.73 -0.77 7.65
CA ASP A 135 18.49 0.31 8.62
C ASP A 135 19.12 0.00 10.00
N SER A 136 20.15 -0.85 9.98
CA SER A 136 20.76 -1.41 11.18
C SER A 136 22.25 -1.56 10.96
N SER A 137 23.02 -0.59 11.46
CA SER A 137 24.46 -0.44 11.29
C SER A 137 25.24 -1.74 11.38
N ARG A 138 25.97 -2.05 10.31
CA ARG A 138 26.82 -3.24 10.18
C ARG A 138 28.29 -2.85 10.25
N ASN A 139 29.17 -3.79 10.62
CA ASN A 139 30.62 -3.55 10.55
C ASN A 139 31.21 -3.66 9.13
N ASP A 140 30.45 -4.21 8.18
CA ASP A 140 30.78 -4.36 6.76
C ASP A 140 29.48 -4.59 5.96
N ASP A 141 29.56 -4.55 4.63
CA ASP A 141 28.40 -4.63 3.74
C ASP A 141 27.82 -6.06 3.55
N SER A 142 28.56 -7.08 3.99
CA SER A 142 28.28 -8.48 3.68
C SER A 142 27.17 -9.09 4.54
N CYS A 143 26.62 -10.21 4.07
CA CYS A 143 25.67 -11.01 4.83
C CYS A 143 26.26 -11.73 6.06
N ASN A 144 27.59 -11.70 6.26
CA ASN A 144 28.26 -12.21 7.46
C ASN A 144 28.55 -11.12 8.49
N SER A 145 28.22 -9.86 8.19
CA SER A 145 28.42 -8.72 9.09
C SER A 145 27.68 -8.89 10.41
N VAL A 146 28.22 -8.29 11.47
CA VAL A 146 27.62 -8.12 12.79
C VAL A 146 27.19 -6.66 13.01
N ALA A 147 26.33 -6.43 14.00
CA ALA A 147 25.90 -5.08 14.34
C ALA A 147 27.09 -4.23 14.86
N GLN A 148 27.20 -3.01 14.35
CA GLN A 148 28.11 -1.95 14.79
C GLN A 148 27.28 -0.72 15.19
N SER A 149 27.85 0.24 15.92
CA SER A 149 27.12 1.46 16.31
C SER A 149 27.14 2.48 15.17
N ALA A 150 25.99 3.09 14.85
CA ALA A 150 25.90 4.21 13.91
C ALA A 150 26.77 5.42 14.30
N SER A 151 27.34 5.47 15.51
CA SER A 151 28.34 6.47 15.90
C SER A 151 29.78 6.19 15.41
N ILE A 152 30.04 5.03 14.79
CA ILE A 152 31.35 4.64 14.27
C ILE A 152 31.38 4.88 12.76
N LYS A 153 32.34 5.68 12.27
CA LYS A 153 32.44 6.11 10.85
C LYS A 153 32.79 4.99 9.84
N SER A 154 32.99 3.76 10.31
CA SER A 154 33.13 2.56 9.48
C SER A 154 31.89 1.68 9.47
N SER A 155 30.81 2.08 10.15
CA SER A 155 29.52 1.38 10.07
C SER A 155 28.91 1.55 8.68
N TRP A 156 28.25 0.50 8.21
CA TRP A 156 27.59 0.46 6.90
C TRP A 156 26.09 0.19 7.02
N GLU A 157 25.29 0.93 6.26
CA GLU A 157 23.84 0.80 6.08
C GLU A 157 23.48 1.19 4.63
N GLY A 158 22.28 0.83 4.15
CA GLY A 158 21.79 1.24 2.82
C GLY A 158 21.07 0.12 2.06
N ILE A 159 21.37 -0.05 0.77
CA ILE A 159 20.71 -1.05 -0.10
C ILE A 159 21.65 -2.20 -0.44
N ARG A 160 21.18 -3.44 -0.32
CA ARG A 160 21.80 -4.64 -0.91
C ARG A 160 21.05 -5.08 -2.17
N ILE A 161 21.79 -5.46 -3.21
CA ILE A 161 21.27 -5.98 -4.48
C ILE A 161 21.64 -7.47 -4.61
N PHE A 162 20.67 -8.30 -5.01
CA PHE A 162 20.85 -9.72 -5.30
C PHE A 162 20.37 -10.06 -6.72
N ASP A 163 21.09 -10.96 -7.40
CA ASP A 163 20.60 -11.66 -8.58
C ASP A 163 19.75 -12.85 -8.13
N VAL A 164 18.46 -12.80 -8.48
CA VAL A 164 17.44 -13.81 -8.20
C VAL A 164 16.98 -14.54 -9.48
N SER A 165 17.79 -14.56 -10.54
CA SER A 165 17.54 -15.41 -11.73
C SER A 165 17.44 -16.89 -11.34
N ASN A 166 18.32 -17.36 -10.45
CA ASN A 166 18.22 -18.65 -9.78
C ASN A 166 17.52 -18.52 -8.41
N LYS A 167 16.20 -18.74 -8.38
CA LYS A 167 15.37 -18.66 -7.16
C LYS A 167 15.80 -19.63 -6.03
N VAL A 168 16.54 -20.69 -6.34
CA VAL A 168 17.04 -21.67 -5.35
C VAL A 168 18.35 -21.21 -4.69
N SER A 169 19.12 -20.36 -5.37
CA SER A 169 20.40 -19.83 -4.87
C SER A 169 20.60 -18.39 -5.36
N PRO A 170 19.89 -17.40 -4.78
CA PRO A 170 20.16 -16.00 -5.02
C PRO A 170 21.63 -15.63 -4.76
N THR A 171 22.18 -14.76 -5.58
CA THR A 171 23.59 -14.35 -5.52
C THR A 171 23.69 -12.89 -5.12
N TYR A 172 24.49 -12.57 -4.09
CA TYR A 172 24.76 -11.18 -3.71
C TYR A 172 25.54 -10.48 -4.83
N VAL A 173 25.09 -9.30 -5.26
CA VAL A 173 25.68 -8.53 -6.37
C VAL A 173 26.47 -7.34 -5.86
N LYS A 174 25.85 -6.50 -5.02
CA LYS A 174 26.43 -5.22 -4.58
C LYS A 174 25.71 -4.64 -3.36
N ALA A 175 26.44 -3.93 -2.51
CA ALA A 175 25.89 -2.92 -1.60
C ALA A 175 26.06 -1.48 -2.14
N ILE A 176 25.12 -0.62 -1.77
CA ILE A 176 25.20 0.83 -1.95
C ILE A 176 24.96 1.47 -0.58
N GLU A 177 25.99 2.13 -0.05
CA GLU A 177 25.93 2.89 1.20
C GLU A 177 25.05 4.13 1.03
N THR A 178 24.23 4.43 2.04
CA THR A 178 23.50 5.69 2.18
C THR A 178 23.71 6.26 3.59
N ASP A 179 23.74 7.59 3.70
CA ASP A 179 24.20 8.27 4.92
C ASP A 179 23.28 8.12 6.13
N CYS A 180 22.02 7.76 5.90
CA CYS A 180 21.03 7.40 6.92
C CYS A 180 20.45 5.99 6.64
N GLY A 181 21.22 5.08 6.07
CA GLY A 181 20.75 3.74 5.74
C GLY A 181 19.52 3.73 4.82
N SER A 182 18.72 2.67 4.93
CA SER A 182 17.42 2.52 4.26
C SER A 182 16.48 1.75 5.18
N HIS A 183 15.41 2.41 5.61
CA HIS A 183 14.31 1.82 6.36
C HIS A 183 13.48 0.96 5.39
N THR A 184 12.79 1.62 4.47
CA THR A 184 12.21 1.01 3.27
C THR A 184 12.82 1.62 2.00
N HIS A 185 12.38 1.14 0.85
CA HIS A 185 12.73 1.71 -0.45
C HIS A 185 11.64 1.43 -1.48
N THR A 186 11.56 2.27 -2.50
CA THR A 186 10.60 2.11 -3.60
C THR A 186 11.30 2.15 -4.95
N LEU A 187 11.00 1.17 -5.82
CA LEU A 187 11.50 1.16 -7.20
C LEU A 187 10.73 2.15 -8.07
N VAL A 188 11.48 2.90 -8.86
CA VAL A 188 10.97 3.92 -9.78
C VAL A 188 11.48 3.61 -11.19
N PRO A 189 10.64 3.00 -12.05
CA PRO A 189 10.97 2.78 -13.45
C PRO A 189 11.40 4.08 -14.15
N ALA A 190 12.57 4.01 -14.79
CA ALA A 190 13.06 5.07 -15.66
C ALA A 190 12.16 5.21 -16.89
N LYS A 191 12.27 6.34 -17.60
CA LYS A 191 11.60 6.54 -18.89
C LYS A 191 12.18 5.64 -20.00
N THR A 192 13.40 5.15 -19.80
CA THR A 192 14.13 4.18 -20.65
C THR A 192 14.19 2.81 -19.96
N LYS A 193 14.50 1.74 -20.70
CA LYS A 193 14.45 0.34 -20.22
C LYS A 193 15.83 -0.27 -19.91
N ASP A 194 16.83 0.58 -19.74
CA ASP A 194 18.24 0.24 -19.47
C ASP A 194 18.63 0.39 -17.99
N LYS A 195 17.79 1.07 -17.19
CA LYS A 195 18.00 1.31 -15.76
C LYS A 195 16.70 1.40 -14.97
N VAL A 196 16.81 1.25 -13.65
CA VAL A 196 15.76 1.57 -12.67
C VAL A 196 16.35 2.48 -11.60
N TYR A 197 15.52 3.32 -10.97
CA TYR A 197 15.91 4.10 -9.80
C TYR A 197 15.38 3.44 -8.53
N VAL A 198 16.12 3.52 -7.44
CA VAL A 198 15.65 3.19 -6.09
C VAL A 198 15.55 4.50 -5.32
N TYR A 199 14.34 4.87 -4.92
CA TYR A 199 14.13 5.92 -3.93
C TYR A 199 14.32 5.28 -2.56
N VAL A 200 15.32 5.71 -1.80
CA VAL A 200 15.59 5.23 -0.44
C VAL A 200 14.80 6.06 0.56
N GLN A 201 14.08 5.40 1.47
CA GLN A 201 13.37 6.03 2.57
C GLN A 201 14.16 5.78 3.85
N SER A 202 14.39 6.82 4.65
CA SER A 202 15.04 6.74 5.95
C SER A 202 14.83 8.02 6.75
N TYR A 203 15.01 7.93 8.07
CA TYR A 203 14.75 9.00 9.04
C TYR A 203 15.61 8.80 10.31
N SER A 204 15.25 9.47 11.41
CA SER A 204 15.96 9.42 12.71
C SER A 204 17.42 9.95 12.72
N PRO A 205 17.73 11.09 12.09
CA PRO A 205 19.07 11.68 12.13
C PRO A 205 19.50 12.08 13.54
N ASN A 206 20.80 11.96 13.81
CA ASN A 206 21.38 12.17 15.13
C ASN A 206 22.72 12.92 15.03
N ALA A 207 22.86 14.03 15.76
CA ALA A 207 24.08 14.84 15.76
C ALA A 207 25.34 14.09 16.25
N ASN A 208 25.20 12.89 16.84
CA ASN A 208 26.30 12.03 17.27
C ASN A 208 26.71 10.96 16.24
N PHE A 209 25.98 10.80 15.13
CA PHE A 209 26.34 9.88 14.05
C PHE A 209 27.18 10.62 13.00
N PRO A 210 28.34 10.12 12.57
CA PRO A 210 29.23 10.85 11.64
C PRO A 210 28.67 10.97 10.22
N ASP A 211 27.58 10.26 9.91
CA ASP A 211 26.91 10.25 8.59
C ASP A 211 25.50 10.83 8.66
N CYS A 212 24.58 10.19 9.39
CA CYS A 212 23.17 10.59 9.47
C CYS A 212 22.95 11.85 10.36
N GLN A 213 23.46 12.98 9.91
CA GLN A 213 23.41 14.27 10.60
C GLN A 213 22.10 15.04 10.31
N PRO A 214 21.49 15.69 11.31
CA PRO A 214 20.32 16.53 11.10
C PRO A 214 20.71 17.88 10.44
N PRO A 215 19.86 18.45 9.57
CA PRO A 215 18.55 17.95 9.15
C PRO A 215 18.61 16.93 7.99
N HIS A 216 17.79 15.88 8.08
CA HIS A 216 17.61 14.88 7.02
C HIS A 216 16.28 15.09 6.28
N ASP A 217 16.17 16.22 5.58
CA ASP A 217 14.95 16.62 4.83
C ASP A 217 14.93 16.05 3.40
N LYS A 218 15.69 15.00 3.12
CA LYS A 218 16.07 14.59 1.75
C LYS A 218 15.66 13.15 1.40
N LEU A 219 15.57 12.90 0.11
CA LEU A 219 15.35 11.57 -0.46
C LEU A 219 16.64 11.12 -1.16
N SER A 220 17.27 10.03 -0.73
CA SER A 220 18.46 9.51 -1.40
C SER A 220 18.04 8.64 -2.59
N ILE A 221 18.53 8.96 -3.79
CA ILE A 221 18.12 8.32 -5.06
C ILE A 221 19.32 7.56 -5.64
N ILE A 222 19.19 6.25 -5.77
CA ILE A 222 20.18 5.35 -6.38
C ILE A 222 19.77 5.09 -7.84
N GLU A 223 20.72 5.19 -8.77
CA GLU A 223 20.54 4.69 -10.15
C GLU A 223 21.12 3.28 -10.26
N VAL A 224 20.38 2.36 -10.90
CA VAL A 224 20.77 0.96 -11.07
C VAL A 224 20.73 0.60 -12.57
N PRO A 225 21.89 0.54 -13.26
CA PRO A 225 21.97 0.07 -14.63
C PRO A 225 21.63 -1.43 -14.71
N LEU A 226 20.62 -1.80 -15.52
CA LEU A 226 20.12 -3.19 -15.56
C LEU A 226 21.08 -4.16 -16.27
N ASN A 227 21.93 -3.64 -17.16
CA ASN A 227 22.96 -4.44 -17.86
C ASN A 227 24.24 -4.60 -17.05
N ASP A 228 24.47 -3.75 -16.05
CA ASP A 228 25.61 -3.84 -15.12
C ASP A 228 25.24 -3.21 -13.75
N PRO A 229 24.52 -3.96 -12.89
CA PRO A 229 24.12 -3.49 -11.57
C PRO A 229 25.31 -3.26 -10.62
N THR A 230 26.53 -3.69 -10.97
CA THR A 230 27.72 -3.43 -10.15
C THR A 230 28.13 -1.94 -10.20
N ASN A 231 27.65 -1.19 -11.19
CA ASN A 231 27.82 0.27 -11.27
C ASN A 231 26.76 1.07 -10.48
N ALA A 232 25.80 0.42 -9.80
CA ALA A 232 24.75 1.13 -9.07
C ALA A 232 25.31 2.08 -7.98
N SER A 233 24.74 3.28 -7.85
CA SER A 233 25.24 4.32 -6.94
C SER A 233 24.19 5.38 -6.63
N VAL A 234 24.34 6.10 -5.51
CA VAL A 234 23.56 7.31 -5.22
C VAL A 234 23.90 8.38 -6.26
N VAL A 235 22.89 8.85 -7.00
CA VAL A 235 23.05 9.88 -8.05
C VAL A 235 22.47 11.25 -7.68
N ALA A 236 21.51 11.28 -6.76
CA ALA A 236 20.89 12.52 -6.29
C ALA A 236 20.41 12.40 -4.83
N THR A 237 20.40 13.52 -4.11
CA THR A 237 19.84 13.62 -2.75
C THR A 237 18.97 14.89 -2.61
N PRO A 238 17.89 15.05 -3.40
CA PRO A 238 17.01 16.22 -3.34
C PRO A 238 16.41 16.42 -1.95
N ASN A 239 16.37 17.69 -1.50
CA ASN A 239 15.67 18.10 -0.29
C ASN A 239 14.18 18.33 -0.63
N LEU A 240 13.28 17.61 0.06
CA LEU A 240 11.83 17.68 -0.15
C LEU A 240 11.15 18.78 0.68
N PHE A 241 11.84 19.36 1.67
CA PHE A 241 11.28 20.32 2.63
C PHE A 241 12.12 21.61 2.83
N PRO A 242 12.73 22.22 1.80
CA PRO A 242 13.78 23.24 1.94
C PRO A 242 13.38 24.52 2.68
N ASP A 243 12.11 24.93 2.63
CA ASP A 243 11.66 26.24 3.11
C ASP A 243 11.18 26.26 4.59
N THR A 244 11.28 25.15 5.33
CA THR A 244 11.11 25.09 6.80
C THR A 244 9.84 25.75 7.40
N LEU A 245 8.64 25.46 6.87
CA LEU A 245 7.39 25.71 7.60
C LEU A 245 7.29 24.75 8.81
N GLY A 246 7.77 25.22 9.96
CA GLY A 246 8.18 24.37 11.08
C GLY A 246 7.08 23.49 11.70
N ALA A 247 7.45 22.25 12.01
CA ALA A 247 7.05 21.51 13.21
C ALA A 247 8.14 20.47 13.50
N THR A 248 8.37 20.14 14.77
CA THR A 248 9.52 19.33 15.23
C THR A 248 9.28 17.82 15.13
N SER A 249 8.82 17.34 13.96
CA SER A 249 8.28 15.98 13.79
C SER A 249 8.68 15.25 12.51
N THR A 250 9.14 15.96 11.47
CA THR A 250 9.50 15.38 10.17
C THR A 250 11.01 15.40 10.02
N SER A 251 11.61 14.27 9.64
CA SER A 251 13.07 14.10 9.55
C SER A 251 13.48 13.06 8.51
N GLY A 252 12.70 12.97 7.44
CA GLY A 252 12.77 11.93 6.41
C GLY A 252 11.37 11.51 5.95
N CYS A 253 11.31 10.59 4.98
CA CYS A 253 10.09 9.89 4.61
C CYS A 253 10.14 8.43 5.07
N HIS A 254 8.99 7.88 5.44
CA HIS A 254 8.86 6.48 5.89
C HIS A 254 8.61 5.55 4.70
N ASP A 255 7.50 5.72 3.97
CA ASP A 255 7.29 5.12 2.64
C ASP A 255 7.05 6.23 1.59
N VAL A 256 7.45 5.96 0.33
CA VAL A 256 7.14 6.83 -0.83
C VAL A 256 6.55 5.98 -1.96
N THR A 257 5.23 5.87 -1.98
CA THR A 257 4.50 5.14 -3.03
C THR A 257 4.52 5.91 -4.34
N VAL A 258 4.97 5.25 -5.42
CA VAL A 258 5.25 5.82 -6.72
C VAL A 258 4.29 5.28 -7.78
N TYR A 259 3.58 6.17 -8.47
CA TYR A 259 2.76 5.87 -9.64
C TYR A 259 3.48 6.37 -10.91
N ALA A 260 4.48 5.60 -11.34
CA ALA A 260 5.44 5.99 -12.39
C ALA A 260 4.81 6.26 -13.76
N GLU A 261 3.62 5.71 -14.05
CA GLU A 261 2.87 5.93 -15.30
C GLU A 261 2.18 7.30 -15.36
N LEU A 262 1.88 7.90 -14.20
CA LEU A 262 1.23 9.22 -14.06
C LEU A 262 2.19 10.34 -13.67
N ASP A 263 3.49 10.02 -13.55
CA ASP A 263 4.55 10.87 -13.03
C ASP A 263 4.24 11.45 -11.64
N LEU A 264 3.57 10.67 -10.80
CA LEU A 264 3.23 11.02 -9.43
C LEU A 264 3.91 10.10 -8.40
N ALA A 265 4.15 10.64 -7.21
CA ALA A 265 4.42 9.87 -6.00
C ALA A 265 3.69 10.47 -4.80
N ALA A 266 3.39 9.65 -3.80
CA ALA A 266 2.82 10.04 -2.51
C ALA A 266 3.76 9.60 -1.39
N GLY A 267 4.33 10.57 -0.68
CA GLY A 267 5.25 10.33 0.43
C GLY A 267 4.52 10.44 1.76
N ALA A 268 4.64 9.42 2.60
CA ALA A 268 4.22 9.45 3.99
C ALA A 268 5.48 9.69 4.83
N CYS A 269 5.58 10.89 5.41
CA CYS A 269 6.84 11.43 5.89
C CYS A 269 6.73 11.89 7.35
N MET A 270 6.54 10.92 8.25
CA MET A 270 6.49 11.04 9.71
C MET A 270 5.41 11.99 10.26
N GLY A 271 5.54 13.31 10.04
CA GLY A 271 4.57 14.33 10.40
C GLY A 271 3.86 14.99 9.21
N ASP A 272 4.14 14.56 7.99
CA ASP A 272 3.63 15.16 6.75
C ASP A 272 3.22 14.10 5.71
N GLY A 273 2.06 14.30 5.08
CA GLY A 273 1.71 13.63 3.83
C GLY A 273 2.01 14.54 2.64
N VAL A 274 2.73 14.06 1.63
CA VAL A 274 3.06 14.82 0.42
C VAL A 274 2.60 14.14 -0.86
N LEU A 275 2.18 14.95 -1.83
CA LEU A 275 2.02 14.56 -3.23
C LEU A 275 3.16 15.20 -4.03
N MET A 276 3.84 14.43 -4.87
CA MET A 276 5.03 14.84 -5.62
C MET A 276 4.86 14.60 -7.12
N ASP A 277 5.38 15.53 -7.93
CA ASP A 277 5.73 15.30 -9.33
C ASP A 277 7.08 14.57 -9.36
N ILE A 278 7.18 13.51 -10.16
CA ILE A 278 8.42 12.73 -10.33
C ILE A 278 8.81 12.60 -11.81
N SER A 279 8.35 13.49 -12.68
CA SER A 279 8.61 13.45 -14.13
C SER A 279 10.12 13.40 -14.44
N ASP A 280 10.92 14.11 -13.66
CA ASP A 280 12.35 13.84 -13.46
C ASP A 280 12.53 12.84 -12.30
N ARG A 281 13.13 11.68 -12.59
CA ARG A 281 13.40 10.61 -11.60
C ARG A 281 14.54 10.92 -10.63
N THR A 282 15.24 12.04 -10.81
CA THR A 282 16.36 12.48 -9.95
C THR A 282 16.05 13.77 -9.19
N ASN A 283 14.96 14.45 -9.54
CA ASN A 283 14.51 15.69 -8.92
C ASN A 283 12.98 15.71 -8.68
N PRO A 284 12.43 14.86 -7.80
CA PRO A 284 11.05 14.94 -7.30
C PRO A 284 10.71 16.32 -6.72
N VAL A 285 9.52 16.83 -7.02
CA VAL A 285 9.04 18.15 -6.58
C VAL A 285 7.71 18.00 -5.83
N VAL A 286 7.62 18.52 -4.61
CA VAL A 286 6.38 18.51 -3.82
C VAL A 286 5.34 19.45 -4.43
N LEU A 287 4.19 18.90 -4.84
CA LEU A 287 3.02 19.61 -5.36
C LEU A 287 2.04 20.00 -4.24
N SER A 288 1.85 19.10 -3.28
CA SER A 288 0.91 19.29 -2.17
C SER A 288 1.47 18.68 -0.89
N ARG A 289 1.12 19.29 0.25
CA ARG A 289 1.57 18.89 1.59
C ARG A 289 0.39 19.05 2.55
N VAL A 290 0.12 18.02 3.33
CA VAL A 290 -0.95 17.96 4.33
C VAL A 290 -0.40 17.50 5.69
N ARG A 291 -1.06 17.95 6.76
CA ARG A 291 -0.86 17.52 8.14
C ARG A 291 -2.20 17.28 8.78
N ASP A 292 -2.26 16.36 9.73
CA ASP A 292 -3.46 15.99 10.45
C ASP A 292 -3.13 15.85 11.94
N THR A 293 -3.94 16.42 12.83
CA THR A 293 -3.73 16.34 14.29
C THR A 293 -4.17 15.00 14.90
N ASN A 294 -4.80 14.13 14.10
CA ASN A 294 -5.13 12.76 14.48
C ASN A 294 -3.99 11.78 14.15
N PHE A 295 -3.13 12.12 13.18
CA PHE A 295 -1.97 11.32 12.81
C PHE A 295 -0.83 11.56 13.79
N ALA A 296 -0.20 10.48 14.23
CA ALA A 296 1.03 10.50 15.02
C ALA A 296 2.25 10.06 14.20
N PHE A 297 2.05 9.20 13.19
CA PHE A 297 3.13 8.74 12.32
C PHE A 297 2.61 8.45 10.90
N TRP A 298 2.85 9.37 9.97
CA TRP A 298 2.57 9.19 8.54
C TRP A 298 3.48 8.10 7.98
N HIS A 299 2.94 6.88 7.89
CA HIS A 299 3.68 5.65 7.63
C HIS A 299 3.75 5.32 6.13
N SER A 300 2.60 5.18 5.47
CA SER A 300 2.53 4.79 4.05
C SER A 300 1.37 5.43 3.29
N ALA A 301 1.39 5.25 1.96
CA ALA A 301 0.42 5.83 1.05
C ALA A 301 -0.03 4.83 -0.03
N THR A 302 -1.23 4.99 -0.58
CA THR A 302 -1.73 4.18 -1.70
C THR A 302 -2.65 5.00 -2.59
N PHE A 303 -2.30 5.14 -3.88
CA PHE A 303 -3.19 5.70 -4.88
C PHE A 303 -4.32 4.72 -5.24
N ASN A 304 -5.48 5.24 -5.62
CA ASN A 304 -6.47 4.45 -6.34
C ASN A 304 -6.06 4.21 -7.81
N ASN A 305 -6.70 3.28 -8.51
CA ASN A 305 -6.21 2.81 -9.83
C ASN A 305 -6.10 3.91 -10.89
N ASN A 306 -6.93 4.95 -10.85
CA ASN A 306 -6.84 6.06 -11.81
C ASN A 306 -6.11 7.32 -11.28
N GLY A 307 -5.40 7.21 -10.13
CA GLY A 307 -4.52 8.25 -9.61
C GLY A 307 -5.23 9.55 -9.23
N LYS A 308 -6.48 9.46 -8.76
CA LYS A 308 -7.33 10.59 -8.34
C LYS A 308 -7.61 10.62 -6.85
N LYS A 309 -7.16 9.61 -6.10
CA LYS A 309 -7.29 9.52 -4.65
C LYS A 309 -5.97 9.03 -4.07
N VAL A 310 -5.70 9.39 -2.82
CA VAL A 310 -4.63 8.81 -1.99
C VAL A 310 -5.21 8.43 -0.64
N ILE A 311 -4.98 7.20 -0.22
CA ILE A 311 -5.10 6.77 1.16
C ILE A 311 -3.73 6.98 1.82
N PHE A 312 -3.69 7.63 2.98
CA PHE A 312 -2.50 7.69 3.84
C PHE A 312 -2.75 6.92 5.14
N THR A 313 -1.70 6.28 5.66
CA THR A 313 -1.72 5.37 6.81
C THR A 313 -1.11 6.04 8.04
N ASP A 314 -1.81 6.07 9.18
CA ASP A 314 -1.26 6.47 10.49
C ASP A 314 -0.84 5.26 11.31
N GLU A 315 0.46 5.05 11.49
CA GLU A 315 1.01 3.99 12.33
C GLU A 315 1.25 4.50 13.77
N LEU A 316 0.18 5.02 14.38
CA LEU A 316 0.15 5.43 15.79
C LEU A 316 0.82 4.39 16.71
N GLY A 317 1.87 4.83 17.41
CA GLY A 317 2.59 4.00 18.37
C GLY A 317 3.69 3.12 17.77
N GLY A 318 4.08 3.33 16.50
CA GLY A 318 5.24 2.66 15.88
C GLY A 318 5.05 1.15 15.84
N GLY A 319 3.85 0.71 15.43
CA GLY A 319 3.51 -0.68 15.19
C GLY A 319 3.32 -1.53 16.44
N GLY A 320 3.97 -1.20 17.55
CA GLY A 320 4.03 -1.99 18.79
C GLY A 320 2.93 -1.71 19.82
N ALA A 321 2.02 -0.78 19.58
CA ALA A 321 0.99 -0.37 20.54
C ALA A 321 -0.40 -0.97 20.26
N ALA A 322 -1.17 -1.20 21.32
CA ALA A 322 -2.58 -1.58 21.22
C ALA A 322 -3.45 -0.34 20.93
N THR A 323 -3.71 -0.02 19.64
CA THR A 323 -4.46 1.19 19.27
C THR A 323 -5.91 0.94 18.81
N CYS A 324 -6.31 -0.30 18.59
CA CYS A 324 -7.67 -0.67 18.16
C CYS A 324 -8.58 -0.85 19.39
N ASN A 325 -8.90 0.27 20.05
CA ASN A 325 -9.74 0.32 21.26
C ASN A 325 -10.48 1.67 21.41
N PRO A 326 -11.51 1.75 22.27
CA PRO A 326 -12.34 2.97 22.45
C PRO A 326 -11.60 4.20 22.96
N THR A 327 -10.47 4.05 23.65
CA THR A 327 -9.69 5.19 24.19
C THR A 327 -8.88 5.89 23.10
N ILE A 328 -8.46 5.16 22.06
CA ILE A 328 -7.88 5.75 20.86
C ILE A 328 -8.98 6.25 19.91
N GLY A 329 -10.03 5.44 19.71
CA GLY A 329 -11.17 5.77 18.85
C GLY A 329 -10.90 5.57 17.34
N PRO A 330 -11.87 5.95 16.49
CA PRO A 330 -11.90 5.57 15.07
C PRO A 330 -11.02 6.42 14.13
N LYS A 331 -10.43 7.54 14.60
CA LYS A 331 -9.74 8.53 13.74
C LYS A 331 -8.22 8.55 13.85
N ARG A 332 -7.65 7.81 14.81
CA ARG A 332 -6.21 7.76 15.11
C ARG A 332 -5.74 6.31 15.05
N GLY A 333 -4.53 6.05 14.57
CA GLY A 333 -4.11 4.70 14.19
C GLY A 333 -5.02 4.15 13.09
N ALA A 334 -5.17 4.94 12.02
CA ALA A 334 -6.24 4.83 11.03
C ALA A 334 -5.76 5.29 9.64
N ASN A 335 -6.52 4.99 8.60
CA ASN A 335 -6.34 5.59 7.30
C ASN A 335 -7.01 6.97 7.23
N ALA A 336 -6.42 7.91 6.50
CA ALA A 336 -7.06 9.14 6.03
C ALA A 336 -7.17 9.12 4.50
N LEU A 337 -8.35 9.46 4.00
CA LEU A 337 -8.69 9.39 2.57
C LEU A 337 -8.75 10.80 1.98
N PHE A 338 -8.00 11.02 0.89
CA PHE A 338 -7.91 12.27 0.17
C PHE A 338 -8.27 12.06 -1.30
N ASP A 339 -9.03 12.98 -1.90
CA ASP A 339 -9.06 13.11 -3.36
C ASP A 339 -7.93 14.05 -3.81
N ILE A 340 -7.45 13.86 -5.05
CA ILE A 340 -6.53 14.77 -5.73
C ILE A 340 -7.36 15.68 -6.63
N GLU A 341 -7.49 16.94 -6.23
CA GLU A 341 -8.18 17.98 -7.00
C GLU A 341 -7.16 18.88 -7.72
N GLY A 342 -7.51 19.44 -8.89
CA GLY A 342 -6.57 20.21 -9.73
C GLY A 342 -5.78 19.35 -10.72
N ALA A 343 -4.81 19.96 -11.41
CA ALA A 343 -4.02 19.30 -12.47
C ALA A 343 -2.62 19.91 -12.59
N GLY A 344 -1.65 19.15 -13.11
CA GLY A 344 -0.26 19.59 -13.23
C GLY A 344 0.31 20.02 -11.87
N ALA A 345 0.92 21.20 -11.82
CA ALA A 345 1.46 21.79 -10.60
C ALA A 345 0.39 22.23 -9.57
N ASP A 346 -0.87 22.42 -10.00
CA ASP A 346 -1.97 22.87 -9.12
C ASP A 346 -2.67 21.73 -8.36
N ARG A 347 -2.19 20.48 -8.49
CA ARG A 347 -2.74 19.29 -7.81
C ARG A 347 -2.67 19.44 -6.29
N LYS A 348 -3.79 19.20 -5.60
CA LYS A 348 -3.93 19.34 -4.14
C LYS A 348 -4.63 18.13 -3.53
N LEU A 349 -4.12 17.68 -2.39
CA LEU A 349 -4.77 16.67 -1.55
C LEU A 349 -5.92 17.31 -0.78
N VAL A 350 -7.14 16.80 -0.96
CA VAL A 350 -8.36 17.28 -0.28
C VAL A 350 -8.94 16.16 0.55
N PHE A 351 -8.86 16.31 1.87
CA PHE A 351 -9.36 15.34 2.86
C PHE A 351 -10.87 15.09 2.70
N LYS A 352 -11.30 13.82 2.86
CA LYS A 352 -12.69 13.39 2.74
C LYS A 352 -13.18 12.63 3.98
N SER A 353 -12.44 11.62 4.45
CA SER A 353 -12.83 10.80 5.60
C SER A 353 -11.65 10.06 6.24
N TYR A 354 -11.92 9.36 7.36
CA TYR A 354 -11.04 8.33 7.91
C TYR A 354 -11.64 6.95 7.71
N PHE A 355 -10.78 5.92 7.66
CA PHE A 355 -11.19 4.52 7.80
C PHE A 355 -10.35 3.84 8.88
N LYS A 356 -11.01 3.09 9.77
CA LYS A 356 -10.39 2.20 10.74
C LYS A 356 -11.24 0.95 10.86
N ILE A 357 -10.61 -0.20 11.11
CA ILE A 357 -11.35 -1.46 11.29
C ILE A 357 -12.38 -1.34 12.42
N PRO A 358 -13.63 -1.84 12.23
CA PRO A 358 -14.70 -1.75 13.21
C PRO A 358 -14.59 -2.82 14.31
N ARG A 359 -13.35 -3.19 14.69
CA ARG A 359 -13.04 -4.29 15.62
C ARG A 359 -12.13 -3.78 16.72
N GLU A 360 -12.31 -4.33 17.92
CA GLU A 360 -11.47 -4.04 19.08
C GLU A 360 -10.52 -5.21 19.37
N ASN A 361 -9.31 -4.89 19.84
CA ASN A 361 -8.30 -5.86 20.26
C ASN A 361 -7.93 -5.65 21.74
N LYS A 362 -7.38 -6.69 22.39
CA LYS A 362 -6.92 -6.65 23.78
C LYS A 362 -5.71 -5.71 23.93
N SER A 363 -5.42 -5.30 25.16
CA SER A 363 -4.21 -4.54 25.50
C SER A 363 -2.89 -5.32 25.33
N THR A 364 -2.95 -6.62 25.04
CA THR A 364 -1.79 -7.47 24.68
C THR A 364 -1.60 -7.61 23.16
N GLU A 365 -2.42 -6.95 22.35
CA GLU A 365 -2.35 -7.01 20.88
C GLU A 365 -1.86 -5.68 20.32
N ASN A 366 -0.79 -5.70 19.53
CA ASN A 366 -0.43 -4.53 18.75
C ASN A 366 -1.33 -4.43 17.51
N CYS A 367 -2.03 -3.31 17.34
CA CYS A 367 -2.99 -3.13 16.25
C CYS A 367 -3.03 -1.66 15.84
N VAL A 368 -2.77 -1.42 14.56
CA VAL A 368 -2.78 -0.12 13.89
C VAL A 368 -2.76 -0.34 12.36
N ALA A 369 -3.18 0.65 11.58
CA ALA A 369 -3.15 0.58 10.11
C ALA A 369 -1.72 0.38 9.57
N HIS A 370 -1.53 -0.52 8.59
CA HIS A 370 -0.22 -0.77 7.96
C HIS A 370 -0.38 -1.06 6.44
N ASN A 371 0.59 -1.72 5.81
CA ASN A 371 0.67 -1.82 4.35
C ASN A 371 -0.38 -2.74 3.70
N GLY A 372 -0.86 -2.33 2.52
CA GLY A 372 -1.92 -2.98 1.76
C GLY A 372 -1.90 -2.64 0.26
N SER A 373 -2.69 -3.35 -0.55
CA SER A 373 -2.77 -3.17 -2.01
C SER A 373 -4.20 -2.99 -2.49
N LEU A 374 -4.37 -2.42 -3.68
CA LEU A 374 -5.64 -2.49 -4.39
C LEU A 374 -6.01 -3.94 -4.74
N ILE A 375 -7.31 -4.23 -4.74
CA ILE A 375 -7.91 -5.37 -5.46
C ILE A 375 -8.43 -4.82 -6.79
N PRO A 376 -8.11 -5.43 -7.96
CA PRO A 376 -8.52 -4.91 -9.27
C PRO A 376 -9.97 -5.24 -9.60
N ALA A 377 -10.90 -4.74 -8.79
CA ALA A 377 -12.33 -4.95 -8.91
C ALA A 377 -12.94 -4.08 -10.02
N MET A 378 -13.90 -4.64 -10.77
CA MET A 378 -14.49 -3.95 -11.92
C MET A 378 -15.28 -2.69 -11.51
N GLY A 379 -14.73 -1.51 -11.81
CA GLY A 379 -15.36 -0.22 -11.58
C GLY A 379 -15.51 0.14 -10.09
N ARG A 380 -14.57 -0.32 -9.25
CA ARG A 380 -14.54 -0.02 -7.81
C ARG A 380 -13.11 0.24 -7.34
N ASP A 381 -12.97 1.14 -6.38
CA ASP A 381 -11.75 1.27 -5.60
C ASP A 381 -11.89 0.39 -4.35
N ILE A 382 -11.21 -0.76 -4.30
CA ILE A 382 -11.20 -1.69 -3.16
C ILE A 382 -9.75 -1.92 -2.75
N MET A 383 -9.47 -1.89 -1.46
CA MET A 383 -8.15 -2.18 -0.88
C MET A 383 -8.23 -3.42 0.01
N VAL A 384 -7.17 -4.23 0.01
CA VAL A 384 -6.83 -5.18 1.08
C VAL A 384 -5.66 -4.60 1.86
N GLN A 385 -5.68 -4.67 3.19
CA GLN A 385 -4.70 -4.00 4.04
C GLN A 385 -4.44 -4.77 5.33
N ALA A 386 -3.19 -4.77 5.80
CA ALA A 386 -2.78 -5.29 7.10
C ALA A 386 -3.00 -4.28 8.24
N TRP A 387 -3.28 -4.81 9.43
CA TRP A 387 -3.61 -4.07 10.65
C TRP A 387 -2.86 -4.64 11.89
N TYR A 388 -1.68 -5.23 11.69
CA TYR A 388 -0.96 -6.02 12.70
C TYR A 388 -1.83 -7.15 13.30
N GLN A 389 -1.99 -7.26 14.63
CA GLN A 389 -2.88 -8.27 15.24
C GLN A 389 -4.38 -7.96 15.05
N GLY A 390 -4.74 -6.75 14.60
CA GLY A 390 -6.06 -6.49 13.98
C GLY A 390 -6.27 -7.23 12.65
N GLY A 391 -5.26 -7.96 12.18
CA GLY A 391 -5.30 -8.85 11.04
C GLY A 391 -5.33 -8.12 9.71
N ILE A 392 -6.34 -8.42 8.91
CA ILE A 392 -6.46 -8.01 7.52
C ILE A 392 -7.89 -7.53 7.28
N SER A 393 -8.00 -6.31 6.77
CA SER A 393 -9.27 -5.72 6.31
C SER A 393 -9.31 -5.74 4.79
N VAL A 394 -10.51 -5.90 4.22
CA VAL A 394 -10.81 -5.54 2.84
C VAL A 394 -11.95 -4.53 2.88
N PHE A 395 -11.74 -3.35 2.29
CA PHE A 395 -12.72 -2.26 2.30
C PHE A 395 -12.90 -1.62 0.93
N ASP A 396 -14.13 -1.20 0.65
CA ASP A 396 -14.52 -0.47 -0.56
C ASP A 396 -14.47 1.03 -0.24
N PHE A 397 -13.68 1.79 -1.01
CA PHE A 397 -13.50 3.23 -0.89
C PHE A 397 -13.83 3.95 -2.22
N THR A 398 -14.71 3.36 -3.03
CA THR A 398 -15.22 3.95 -4.28
C THR A 398 -15.85 5.33 -4.03
N ASP A 399 -16.44 5.55 -2.84
CA ASP A 399 -16.68 6.88 -2.26
C ASP A 399 -15.63 7.16 -1.17
N SER A 400 -14.73 8.13 -1.40
CA SER A 400 -13.71 8.56 -0.44
C SER A 400 -14.28 9.17 0.84
N SER A 401 -15.56 9.54 0.84
CA SER A 401 -16.28 10.16 1.96
C SER A 401 -16.92 9.13 2.89
N ASN A 402 -17.06 7.88 2.44
CA ASN A 402 -17.79 6.81 3.11
C ASN A 402 -17.16 5.43 2.80
N PRO A 403 -15.86 5.23 3.12
CA PRO A 403 -15.21 3.93 2.99
C PRO A 403 -15.85 2.92 3.95
N LYS A 404 -15.94 1.65 3.54
CA LYS A 404 -16.61 0.62 4.34
C LYS A 404 -15.94 -0.75 4.23
N GLU A 405 -15.78 -1.43 5.37
CA GLU A 405 -15.30 -2.82 5.39
C GLU A 405 -16.28 -3.78 4.70
N ILE A 406 -15.74 -4.69 3.88
CA ILE A 406 -16.49 -5.69 3.11
C ILE A 406 -16.13 -7.14 3.49
N GLY A 407 -15.09 -7.32 4.28
CA GLY A 407 -14.71 -8.59 4.90
C GLY A 407 -13.38 -8.46 5.64
N PHE A 408 -13.13 -9.36 6.59
CA PHE A 408 -11.90 -9.38 7.38
C PHE A 408 -11.42 -10.80 7.68
N TRP A 409 -10.16 -10.91 8.05
CA TRP A 409 -9.54 -12.09 8.63
C TRP A 409 -8.50 -11.65 9.65
N GLU A 410 -8.49 -12.22 10.84
CA GLU A 410 -7.49 -11.96 11.87
C GLU A 410 -7.19 -13.21 12.70
N ARG A 411 -6.16 -13.07 13.53
CA ARG A 411 -5.75 -14.05 14.51
C ARG A 411 -5.62 -13.33 15.85
N GLY A 412 -6.30 -13.84 16.88
CA GLY A 412 -6.25 -13.30 18.22
C GLY A 412 -4.85 -13.40 18.86
N PRO A 413 -4.71 -12.85 20.07
CA PRO A 413 -3.43 -12.46 20.64
C PRO A 413 -2.38 -13.56 20.61
N LEU A 414 -1.14 -13.17 20.33
CA LEU A 414 0.02 -14.04 20.54
C LEU A 414 0.22 -14.43 22.02
N SER A 415 -0.32 -13.65 22.96
CA SER A 415 -0.33 -13.98 24.38
C SER A 415 -1.40 -13.18 25.16
N ASP A 416 -2.06 -13.83 26.12
CA ASP A 416 -2.87 -13.14 27.14
C ASP A 416 -2.02 -12.60 28.31
N ALA A 417 -0.70 -12.87 28.35
CA ALA A 417 0.16 -12.55 29.49
C ALA A 417 1.11 -11.35 29.27
N ARG A 418 1.44 -11.02 28.02
CA ARG A 418 2.22 -9.83 27.63
C ARG A 418 1.84 -9.40 26.22
N LEU A 419 2.13 -8.14 25.87
CA LEU A 419 2.17 -7.76 24.45
C LEU A 419 3.38 -8.44 23.78
N VAL A 420 3.15 -8.94 22.56
CA VAL A 420 4.16 -9.48 21.64
C VAL A 420 3.94 -8.82 20.30
N LEU A 421 4.98 -8.31 19.64
CA LEU A 421 4.84 -7.75 18.29
C LEU A 421 4.50 -8.88 17.31
N GLY A 422 3.39 -8.74 16.59
CA GLY A 422 2.82 -9.81 15.77
C GLY A 422 1.76 -9.35 14.77
N GLY A 423 1.15 -10.35 14.12
CA GLY A 423 0.14 -10.15 13.11
C GLY A 423 0.74 -9.72 11.76
N SER A 424 -0.13 -9.32 10.84
CA SER A 424 0.24 -8.97 9.47
C SER A 424 1.06 -7.67 9.40
N TRP A 425 2.27 -7.75 8.86
CA TRP A 425 3.04 -6.59 8.37
C TRP A 425 2.38 -6.06 7.09
N SER A 426 2.25 -6.89 6.05
CA SER A 426 1.53 -6.51 4.83
C SER A 426 0.56 -7.59 4.38
N ALA A 427 -0.45 -7.18 3.61
CA ALA A 427 -1.47 -8.07 3.07
C ALA A 427 -1.89 -7.59 1.67
N TYR A 428 -1.52 -8.36 0.64
CA TYR A 428 -1.57 -7.95 -0.75
C TYR A 428 -2.35 -8.91 -1.63
N TYR A 429 -3.11 -8.38 -2.59
CA TYR A 429 -3.78 -9.17 -3.61
C TYR A 429 -2.83 -9.52 -4.75
N HIS A 430 -2.71 -10.81 -5.06
CA HIS A 430 -1.99 -11.30 -6.25
C HIS A 430 -2.72 -12.50 -6.86
N ASN A 431 -3.00 -12.43 -8.16
CA ASN A 431 -3.55 -13.54 -8.98
C ASN A 431 -4.73 -14.32 -8.34
N GLY A 432 -5.69 -13.61 -7.74
CA GLY A 432 -6.91 -14.21 -7.17
C GLY A 432 -6.82 -14.65 -5.71
N PHE A 433 -5.69 -14.40 -5.04
CA PHE A 433 -5.49 -14.70 -3.61
C PHE A 433 -4.98 -13.46 -2.89
N ILE A 434 -5.12 -13.45 -1.57
CA ILE A 434 -4.48 -12.49 -0.68
C ILE A 434 -3.30 -13.22 -0.03
N TYR A 435 -2.12 -12.63 -0.08
CA TYR A 435 -0.92 -13.13 0.60
C TYR A 435 -0.55 -12.16 1.71
N SER A 436 -0.16 -12.67 2.87
CA SER A 436 0.25 -11.84 4.00
C SER A 436 1.53 -12.34 4.66
N SER A 437 2.32 -11.39 5.10
CA SER A 437 3.53 -11.58 5.89
C SER A 437 3.18 -11.32 7.34
N ASP A 438 2.93 -12.38 8.12
CA ASP A 438 2.77 -12.28 9.57
C ASP A 438 4.16 -12.32 10.23
N ILE A 439 4.42 -11.31 11.05
CA ILE A 439 5.68 -11.04 11.77
C ILE A 439 6.17 -12.27 12.55
N GLN A 440 5.25 -13.09 13.07
CA GLN A 440 5.54 -14.28 13.87
C GLN A 440 5.00 -15.57 13.27
N LYS A 441 3.78 -15.56 12.70
CA LYS A 441 3.06 -16.75 12.20
C LYS A 441 3.38 -17.08 10.74
N GLY A 442 4.27 -16.34 10.10
CA GLY A 442 4.88 -16.70 8.82
C GLY A 442 4.12 -16.17 7.61
N PHE A 443 4.00 -16.98 6.57
CA PHE A 443 3.40 -16.60 5.30
C PHE A 443 1.98 -17.19 5.18
N ASP A 444 0.97 -16.33 5.27
CA ASP A 444 -0.45 -16.70 5.15
C ASP A 444 -0.96 -16.50 3.72
N VAL A 445 -1.70 -17.49 3.22
CA VAL A 445 -2.44 -17.42 1.95
C VAL A 445 -3.92 -17.49 2.26
N LEU A 446 -4.66 -16.46 1.83
CA LEU A 446 -6.08 -16.28 2.11
C LEU A 446 -6.87 -16.08 0.79
N LYS A 447 -8.19 -16.22 0.87
CA LYS A 447 -9.09 -15.83 -0.22
C LYS A 447 -10.37 -15.20 0.33
N ILE A 448 -10.72 -14.03 -0.18
CA ILE A 448 -12.07 -13.44 -0.08
C ILE A 448 -12.94 -13.95 -1.24
N ALA A 449 -14.20 -14.28 -0.94
CA ALA A 449 -15.18 -14.81 -1.88
C ALA A 449 -16.39 -13.87 -2.02
N ASP A 450 -16.14 -12.58 -2.28
CA ASP A 450 -17.17 -11.53 -2.28
C ASP A 450 -17.64 -11.14 -3.70
N GLY A 451 -18.94 -10.89 -3.87
CA GLY A 451 -19.53 -10.48 -5.15
C GLY A 451 -19.02 -9.15 -5.73
N ARG A 452 -18.27 -8.36 -4.95
CA ARG A 452 -17.57 -7.13 -5.37
C ARG A 452 -16.13 -7.39 -5.84
N THR A 453 -15.44 -8.38 -5.27
CA THR A 453 -14.01 -8.66 -5.52
C THR A 453 -13.76 -9.86 -6.44
N ASN A 454 -14.68 -10.83 -6.52
CA ASN A 454 -14.51 -12.04 -7.32
C ASN A 454 -14.26 -11.79 -8.81
N ASN A 455 -14.69 -10.64 -9.34
CA ASN A 455 -14.48 -10.27 -10.75
C ASN A 455 -13.02 -9.83 -11.06
N ALA A 456 -12.20 -9.59 -10.03
CA ALA A 456 -10.80 -9.21 -10.14
C ALA A 456 -9.93 -10.29 -10.82
N GLU A 457 -10.29 -11.57 -10.75
CA GLU A 457 -9.55 -12.64 -11.45
C GLU A 457 -9.62 -12.55 -12.99
N ALA A 458 -10.56 -11.76 -13.54
CA ALA A 458 -10.66 -11.50 -14.97
C ALA A 458 -9.83 -10.28 -15.42
N VAL A 459 -9.37 -9.44 -14.49
CA VAL A 459 -8.54 -8.27 -14.80
C VAL A 459 -7.08 -8.71 -14.84
N VAL A 460 -6.41 -8.44 -15.97
CA VAL A 460 -5.02 -8.83 -16.17
C VAL A 460 -4.11 -7.83 -15.47
N VAL A 461 -3.50 -8.25 -14.36
CA VAL A 461 -2.46 -7.52 -13.63
C VAL A 461 -1.06 -7.82 -14.18
N ALA A 462 -0.07 -7.03 -13.77
CA ALA A 462 1.32 -7.26 -14.14
C ALA A 462 1.86 -8.60 -13.59
N ASN A 463 2.79 -9.21 -14.32
CA ASN A 463 3.48 -10.42 -13.86
C ASN A 463 4.51 -10.13 -12.75
N GLU A 464 4.86 -8.86 -12.52
CA GLU A 464 5.78 -8.42 -11.49
C GLU A 464 5.10 -7.29 -10.71
N SER A 465 5.20 -7.29 -9.38
CA SER A 465 4.51 -6.34 -8.53
C SER A 465 5.29 -6.06 -7.25
N ASN A 466 5.60 -4.80 -7.03
CA ASN A 466 5.99 -4.22 -5.75
C ASN A 466 4.91 -3.17 -5.44
N VAL A 467 4.27 -3.22 -4.28
CA VAL A 467 2.99 -2.51 -4.10
C VAL A 467 3.18 -0.99 -4.00
N GLN A 468 4.30 -0.54 -3.46
CA GLN A 468 4.74 0.85 -3.43
C GLN A 468 5.10 1.35 -4.85
N SER A 469 5.48 0.47 -5.78
CA SER A 469 5.73 0.80 -7.20
C SER A 469 4.47 0.60 -8.04
N GLN A 470 3.40 1.34 -7.73
CA GLN A 470 2.09 1.17 -8.34
C GLN A 470 2.10 1.29 -9.87
N VAL A 471 1.50 0.28 -10.51
CA VAL A 471 1.17 0.22 -11.94
C VAL A 471 -0.35 0.21 -12.11
N SER A 472 -0.85 0.75 -13.23
CA SER A 472 -2.27 0.63 -13.56
C SER A 472 -2.68 -0.81 -13.85
N PHE A 473 -3.94 -1.11 -13.55
CA PHE A 473 -4.65 -2.23 -14.16
C PHE A 473 -5.84 -1.71 -15.01
N PRO A 474 -6.31 -2.47 -16.00
CA PRO A 474 -7.37 -2.03 -16.92
C PRO A 474 -8.65 -1.52 -16.20
N ASP A 475 -8.84 -0.19 -16.18
CA ASP A 475 -10.00 0.43 -15.54
C ASP A 475 -11.29 0.22 -16.38
N CYS A 476 -12.38 -0.11 -15.70
CA CYS A 476 -13.66 -0.46 -16.31
C CYS A 476 -14.52 0.78 -16.56
N THR A 477 -14.19 1.53 -17.61
CA THR A 477 -14.92 2.75 -18.03
C THR A 477 -16.43 2.57 -18.21
N GLN A 478 -16.89 1.33 -18.44
CA GLN A 478 -18.29 0.93 -18.33
C GLN A 478 -18.36 -0.48 -17.73
N VAL A 479 -19.16 -0.68 -16.67
CA VAL A 479 -19.50 -2.01 -16.15
C VAL A 479 -20.96 -2.33 -16.48
N LEU A 480 -21.20 -3.50 -17.07
CA LEU A 480 -22.53 -4.06 -17.33
C LEU A 480 -22.74 -5.30 -16.45
N THR A 481 -23.84 -5.32 -15.70
CA THR A 481 -24.20 -6.38 -14.73
C THR A 481 -25.55 -7.05 -15.02
N THR A 482 -26.18 -6.68 -16.14
CA THR A 482 -27.56 -7.07 -16.49
C THR A 482 -27.65 -7.52 -17.96
N ARG A 483 -28.79 -8.05 -18.37
CA ARG A 483 -29.00 -8.54 -19.74
C ARG A 483 -29.17 -7.40 -20.74
N VAL A 484 -28.31 -7.37 -21.76
CA VAL A 484 -28.45 -6.50 -22.94
C VAL A 484 -29.02 -7.32 -24.10
N ASN A 485 -30.20 -6.93 -24.61
CA ASN A 485 -30.89 -7.60 -25.72
C ASN A 485 -30.49 -7.05 -27.11
N SER A 486 -29.22 -6.66 -27.26
CA SER A 486 -28.63 -6.17 -28.50
C SER A 486 -27.14 -6.48 -28.52
N GLY A 487 -26.55 -6.45 -29.73
CA GLY A 487 -25.09 -6.41 -29.86
C GLY A 487 -24.50 -5.15 -29.21
N LEU A 488 -23.23 -5.25 -28.81
CA LEU A 488 -22.45 -4.12 -28.28
C LEU A 488 -21.48 -3.60 -29.34
N ASN A 489 -21.23 -2.29 -29.36
CA ASN A 489 -20.30 -1.65 -30.29
C ASN A 489 -19.33 -0.75 -29.53
N ILE A 490 -18.30 -1.36 -28.95
CA ILE A 490 -17.35 -0.77 -28.03
C ILE A 490 -16.30 -0.01 -28.86
N LYS A 491 -16.32 1.33 -28.79
CA LYS A 491 -15.52 2.22 -29.66
C LYS A 491 -14.19 2.66 -29.04
N SER A 492 -14.11 2.72 -27.71
CA SER A 492 -13.00 3.30 -26.94
C SER A 492 -13.14 2.90 -25.47
N GLY A 493 -12.03 2.83 -24.74
CA GLY A 493 -12.03 2.44 -23.32
C GLY A 493 -12.35 0.96 -23.10
N THR A 494 -12.59 0.59 -21.84
CA THR A 494 -12.91 -0.78 -21.43
C THR A 494 -14.38 -0.93 -21.09
N THR A 495 -15.08 -1.83 -21.78
CA THR A 495 -16.38 -2.33 -21.32
C THR A 495 -16.16 -3.66 -20.59
N CYS A 496 -16.61 -3.71 -19.34
CA CYS A 496 -16.53 -4.87 -18.48
C CYS A 496 -17.93 -5.51 -18.30
N LEU A 497 -18.02 -6.82 -18.48
CA LEU A 497 -19.22 -7.61 -18.26
C LEU A 497 -19.04 -8.44 -16.98
N ASP A 498 -19.74 -8.10 -15.91
CA ASP A 498 -19.73 -8.86 -14.64
C ASP A 498 -21.07 -9.59 -14.48
N ARG A 499 -21.09 -10.90 -14.74
CA ARG A 499 -22.29 -11.77 -14.71
C ARG A 499 -23.43 -11.34 -15.65
N ALA A 500 -23.12 -10.53 -16.67
CA ALA A 500 -24.07 -10.03 -17.65
C ALA A 500 -24.30 -10.99 -18.84
N THR A 501 -25.53 -11.02 -19.38
CA THR A 501 -25.86 -11.66 -20.66
C THR A 501 -25.87 -10.61 -21.79
N VAL A 502 -25.26 -10.89 -22.94
CA VAL A 502 -25.37 -10.07 -24.16
C VAL A 502 -25.95 -10.91 -25.29
N ASN A 503 -27.12 -10.52 -25.80
CA ASN A 503 -27.79 -11.19 -26.92
C ASN A 503 -27.55 -10.42 -28.22
N GLY A 504 -26.53 -10.84 -28.98
CA GLY A 504 -26.08 -10.22 -30.22
C GLY A 504 -24.56 -10.10 -30.29
N THR A 505 -24.05 -9.79 -31.49
CA THR A 505 -22.61 -9.65 -31.74
C THR A 505 -22.00 -8.50 -30.93
N ILE A 506 -20.92 -8.78 -30.20
CA ILE A 506 -20.05 -7.77 -29.61
C ILE A 506 -18.98 -7.39 -30.63
N LYS A 507 -18.87 -6.10 -30.94
CA LYS A 507 -17.77 -5.53 -31.69
C LYS A 507 -16.90 -4.68 -30.76
N VAL A 508 -15.59 -4.92 -30.77
CA VAL A 508 -14.59 -4.10 -30.10
C VAL A 508 -13.73 -3.45 -31.18
N HIS A 509 -13.63 -2.12 -31.17
CA HIS A 509 -12.79 -1.37 -32.10
C HIS A 509 -11.31 -1.36 -31.64
N PRO A 510 -10.35 -1.06 -32.55
CA PRO A 510 -8.96 -0.92 -32.18
C PRO A 510 -8.72 0.16 -31.12
N GLY A 511 -7.86 -0.13 -30.14
CA GLY A 511 -7.66 0.75 -28.97
C GLY A 511 -8.83 0.79 -27.98
N ALA A 512 -9.78 -0.14 -28.09
CA ALA A 512 -10.79 -0.40 -27.08
C ALA A 512 -10.63 -1.81 -26.50
N SER A 513 -11.25 -2.08 -25.35
CA SER A 513 -11.03 -3.28 -24.54
C SER A 513 -12.33 -3.91 -24.05
N LEU A 514 -12.32 -5.23 -23.89
CA LEU A 514 -13.43 -6.05 -23.40
C LEU A 514 -12.93 -6.99 -22.29
N ILE A 515 -13.55 -6.91 -21.12
CA ILE A 515 -13.31 -7.86 -20.01
C ILE A 515 -14.64 -8.52 -19.65
N VAL A 516 -14.65 -9.84 -19.47
CA VAL A 516 -15.87 -10.62 -19.23
C VAL A 516 -15.60 -11.61 -18.10
N TYR A 517 -16.33 -11.46 -17.00
CA TYR A 517 -16.30 -12.35 -15.86
C TYR A 517 -17.68 -12.99 -15.65
N LYS A 518 -17.75 -14.32 -15.76
CA LYS A 518 -19.00 -15.11 -15.65
C LYS A 518 -20.14 -14.60 -16.56
N GLY A 519 -19.78 -14.04 -17.72
CA GLY A 519 -20.74 -13.51 -18.70
C GLY A 519 -21.23 -14.55 -19.70
N GLU A 520 -22.36 -14.28 -20.33
CA GLU A 520 -22.98 -15.11 -21.37
C GLU A 520 -23.16 -14.29 -22.66
N ILE A 521 -22.45 -14.64 -23.72
CA ILE A 521 -22.47 -13.89 -24.99
C ILE A 521 -23.13 -14.76 -26.07
N ASN A 522 -24.39 -14.44 -26.37
CA ASN A 522 -25.17 -15.08 -27.43
C ASN A 522 -24.97 -14.35 -28.75
N GLY A 523 -23.77 -14.46 -29.31
CA GLY A 523 -23.34 -13.82 -30.54
C GLY A 523 -21.84 -13.99 -30.79
N GLU A 524 -21.32 -13.42 -31.88
CA GLU A 524 -19.87 -13.37 -32.08
C GLU A 524 -19.21 -12.28 -31.23
N VAL A 525 -17.94 -12.48 -30.86
CA VAL A 525 -17.03 -11.43 -30.40
C VAL A 525 -16.07 -11.10 -31.54
N ASN A 526 -16.15 -9.87 -32.07
CA ASN A 526 -15.30 -9.37 -33.15
C ASN A 526 -14.46 -8.18 -32.65
N ALA A 527 -13.22 -8.46 -32.28
CA ALA A 527 -12.29 -7.61 -31.54
C ALA A 527 -10.88 -7.55 -32.18
N ASN A 528 -10.79 -7.63 -33.51
CA ASN A 528 -9.51 -7.52 -34.21
C ASN A 528 -8.89 -6.13 -34.00
N GLY A 529 -7.64 -6.09 -33.56
CA GLY A 529 -6.91 -4.86 -33.22
C GLY A 529 -7.34 -4.18 -31.90
N ALA A 530 -8.29 -4.75 -31.15
CA ALA A 530 -8.61 -4.32 -29.79
C ALA A 530 -7.36 -4.35 -28.91
N GLU A 531 -7.31 -3.55 -27.84
CA GLU A 531 -6.14 -3.59 -26.95
C GLU A 531 -6.13 -4.87 -26.09
N LEU A 532 -7.22 -5.11 -25.35
CA LEU A 532 -7.38 -6.22 -24.43
C LEU A 532 -8.71 -6.96 -24.67
N VAL A 533 -8.65 -8.29 -24.69
CA VAL A 533 -9.82 -9.17 -24.62
C VAL A 533 -9.57 -10.21 -23.54
N SER A 534 -10.25 -10.08 -22.39
CA SER A 534 -10.19 -11.05 -21.30
C SER A 534 -11.55 -11.73 -21.11
N LEU A 535 -11.60 -13.05 -21.27
CA LEU A 535 -12.79 -13.88 -21.05
C LEU A 535 -12.50 -14.89 -19.93
N PHE A 536 -13.20 -14.77 -18.81
CA PHE A 536 -12.98 -15.55 -17.59
C PHE A 536 -14.27 -16.20 -17.10
N GLU A 537 -14.26 -17.53 -16.91
CA GLU A 537 -15.41 -18.34 -16.43
C GLU A 537 -16.73 -18.07 -17.16
N SER A 538 -16.63 -17.72 -18.45
CA SER A 538 -17.73 -17.19 -19.27
C SER A 538 -18.15 -18.18 -20.35
N THR A 539 -19.25 -17.88 -21.05
CA THR A 539 -19.71 -18.65 -22.21
C THR A 539 -19.92 -17.74 -23.41
N VAL A 540 -19.38 -18.12 -24.57
CA VAL A 540 -19.61 -17.47 -25.87
C VAL A 540 -20.30 -18.46 -26.81
N ASN A 541 -21.60 -18.28 -27.00
CA ASN A 541 -22.43 -19.04 -27.93
C ASN A 541 -22.27 -18.47 -29.35
N GLY A 542 -21.03 -18.44 -29.84
CA GLY A 542 -20.59 -17.87 -31.11
C GLY A 542 -19.08 -17.94 -31.28
N GLY A 543 -18.56 -17.33 -32.35
CA GLY A 543 -17.11 -17.26 -32.62
C GLY A 543 -16.41 -16.08 -31.93
N VAL A 544 -15.11 -16.20 -31.68
CA VAL A 544 -14.26 -15.14 -31.12
C VAL A 544 -13.15 -14.82 -32.11
N LYS A 545 -13.08 -13.57 -32.58
CA LYS A 545 -12.00 -13.07 -33.45
C LYS A 545 -11.32 -11.91 -32.75
N ALA A 546 -10.07 -12.08 -32.31
CA ALA A 546 -9.32 -11.11 -31.52
C ALA A 546 -7.89 -10.95 -32.05
N VAL A 547 -7.74 -10.92 -33.39
CA VAL A 547 -6.43 -10.89 -34.05
C VAL A 547 -5.70 -9.60 -33.69
N GLY A 548 -4.51 -9.74 -33.10
CA GLY A 548 -3.66 -8.63 -32.67
C GLY A 548 -3.98 -8.04 -31.29
N ALA A 549 -4.98 -8.55 -30.57
CA ALA A 549 -5.32 -8.09 -29.21
C ALA A 549 -4.56 -8.89 -28.13
N LYS A 550 -4.19 -8.24 -27.01
CA LYS A 550 -3.76 -8.94 -25.80
C LYS A 550 -4.94 -9.81 -25.34
N THR A 551 -4.85 -11.13 -25.50
CA THR A 551 -6.03 -12.00 -25.34
C THR A 551 -5.82 -13.04 -24.24
N THR A 552 -6.75 -13.10 -23.29
CA THR A 552 -6.83 -14.12 -22.25
C THR A 552 -8.18 -14.83 -22.34
N ILE A 553 -8.19 -16.15 -22.47
CA ILE A 553 -9.40 -16.97 -22.43
C ILE A 553 -9.16 -18.07 -21.40
N LYS A 554 -9.76 -17.95 -20.22
CA LYS A 554 -9.55 -18.83 -19.06
C LYS A 554 -10.90 -19.35 -18.56
N ASN A 555 -10.98 -20.65 -18.29
CA ASN A 555 -12.19 -21.36 -17.83
C ASN A 555 -13.46 -21.06 -18.66
N THR A 556 -13.31 -20.66 -19.94
CA THR A 556 -14.38 -20.10 -20.76
C THR A 556 -14.74 -21.03 -21.91
N THR A 557 -16.04 -21.27 -22.10
CA THR A 557 -16.57 -22.08 -23.21
C THR A 557 -16.83 -21.21 -24.43
N VAL A 558 -16.37 -21.63 -25.60
CA VAL A 558 -16.66 -20.97 -26.89
C VAL A 558 -17.19 -22.03 -27.86
N THR A 559 -18.38 -21.82 -28.43
CA THR A 559 -19.02 -22.82 -29.32
C THR A 559 -18.65 -22.63 -30.80
N GLY A 560 -18.24 -21.42 -31.20
CA GLY A 560 -17.76 -21.11 -32.54
C GLY A 560 -16.23 -21.15 -32.67
N LYS A 561 -15.73 -20.74 -33.84
CA LYS A 561 -14.28 -20.67 -34.09
C LYS A 561 -13.62 -19.56 -33.28
N ILE A 562 -12.48 -19.86 -32.66
CA ILE A 562 -11.56 -18.89 -32.08
C ILE A 562 -10.51 -18.53 -33.13
N LYS A 563 -10.21 -17.24 -33.31
CA LYS A 563 -9.10 -16.74 -34.14
C LYS A 563 -8.34 -15.62 -33.40
N LEU A 564 -7.08 -15.89 -33.04
CA LEU A 564 -6.18 -14.94 -32.34
C LEU A 564 -5.01 -14.45 -33.24
N SER A 565 -4.76 -15.14 -34.35
CA SER A 565 -3.79 -14.83 -35.41
C SER A 565 -4.40 -15.16 -36.78
#